data_AF-A7T9E0-F1
#
_entry.id   AF-A7T9E0-F1
#
_cell.length_a   1.000
_cell.length_b   1.000
_cell.length_c   1.000
_cell.angle_alpha   90.00
_cell.angle_beta   90.00
_cell.angle_gamma   90.00
#
_symmetry.space_group_name_H-M   'P 1'
#
loop_
_entity.id
_entity.type
_entity.pdbx_description
1 polymer ?
#
loop_
_entity_poly.entity_id
_entity_poly.type
_entity_poly.pdbx_seq_one_letter_code
_entity_poly.pdbx_strand_id
1 'polypeptide(L)'
;ITLLDPKRSLNLNIFLKQFKKSNEEIISTIVKGDSKVFDVDVLKGFIKLLPDNSEVEMLKGFNGDTKMLGSAEKFLIELIAVKSYELRINAMLQKAELDINLQTLKPNIECMKKAIEEILNSETLPEVLQLILIIGNFMNSGGYAGNAIAFKISSLVKLVDTRANKPRMNLMHFLVNVSVLFSEL
;
A
#
# COMPACT_ATOMS: atom_id res chain seq x y z
N ILE A 1 35.38 -26.77 -6.78
CA ILE A 1 34.54 -27.60 -5.88
C ILE A 1 33.18 -26.91 -5.76
N THR A 2 32.09 -27.64 -5.97
CA THR A 2 30.72 -27.13 -5.82
C THR A 2 29.99 -27.97 -4.79
N LEU A 3 29.40 -27.32 -3.79
CA LEU A 3 28.67 -27.96 -2.70
C LEU A 3 27.17 -27.82 -2.89
N LEU A 4 26.74 -26.69 -3.46
CA LEU A 4 25.34 -26.43 -3.78
C LEU A 4 24.94 -27.20 -5.03
N ASP A 5 23.65 -27.48 -5.18
CA ASP A 5 23.15 -28.01 -6.44
C ASP A 5 23.38 -27.00 -7.59
N PRO A 6 23.57 -27.49 -8.83
CA PRO A 6 23.91 -26.61 -9.96
C PRO A 6 22.89 -25.49 -10.22
N LYS A 7 21.59 -25.75 -9.99
CA LYS A 7 20.52 -24.77 -10.23
C LYS A 7 20.56 -23.67 -9.15
N ARG A 8 20.77 -24.05 -7.89
CA ARG A 8 20.93 -23.11 -6.77
C ARG A 8 22.15 -22.22 -6.95
N SER A 9 23.30 -22.80 -7.27
CA SER A 9 24.52 -22.05 -7.56
C SER A 9 24.33 -21.10 -8.73
N LEU A 10 23.69 -21.54 -9.82
CA LEU A 10 23.38 -20.67 -10.96
C LEU A 10 22.49 -19.49 -10.57
N ASN A 11 21.40 -19.73 -9.83
CA ASN A 11 20.46 -18.68 -9.41
C ASN A 11 21.14 -17.62 -8.53
N LEU A 12 21.97 -18.05 -7.57
CA LEU A 12 22.77 -17.15 -6.74
C LEU A 12 23.72 -16.31 -7.59
N ASN A 13 24.47 -16.95 -8.50
CA ASN A 13 25.42 -16.24 -9.35
C ASN A 13 24.73 -15.23 -10.28
N ILE A 14 23.58 -15.58 -10.87
CA ILE A 14 22.79 -14.66 -11.70
C ILE A 14 22.36 -13.45 -10.88
N PHE A 15 21.81 -13.69 -9.68
CA PHE A 15 21.35 -12.62 -8.80
C PHE A 15 22.52 -11.72 -8.36
N LEU A 16 23.65 -12.29 -7.97
CA LEU A 16 24.83 -11.51 -7.52
C LEU A 16 25.46 -10.70 -8.66
N LYS A 17 25.43 -11.22 -9.89
CA LYS A 17 26.03 -10.55 -11.06
C LYS A 17 25.40 -9.19 -11.38
N GLN A 18 24.14 -8.96 -10.98
CA GLN A 18 23.46 -7.68 -11.21
C GLN A 18 24.13 -6.51 -10.49
N PHE A 19 24.82 -6.77 -9.38
CA PHE A 19 25.45 -5.72 -8.57
C PHE A 19 26.77 -5.22 -9.15
N LYS A 20 27.41 -5.98 -10.05
CA LYS A 20 28.75 -5.69 -10.59
C LYS A 20 29.79 -5.39 -9.50
N LYS A 21 29.67 -6.07 -8.36
CA LYS A 21 30.50 -5.93 -7.15
C LYS A 21 31.07 -7.26 -6.73
N SER A 22 32.16 -7.24 -5.98
CA SER A 22 32.70 -8.42 -5.29
C SER A 22 31.76 -8.91 -4.18
N ASN A 23 31.93 -10.17 -3.77
CA ASN A 23 31.16 -10.73 -2.66
C ASN A 23 31.40 -9.90 -1.38
N GLU A 24 32.66 -9.53 -1.13
CA GLU A 24 33.07 -8.76 0.05
C GLU A 24 32.37 -7.39 0.11
N GLU A 25 32.23 -6.71 -1.04
CA GLU A 25 31.51 -5.44 -1.12
C GLU A 25 30.01 -5.59 -0.85
N ILE A 26 29.40 -6.67 -1.35
CA ILE A 26 27.98 -6.97 -1.12
C ILE A 26 27.75 -7.26 0.37
N ILE A 27 28.59 -8.10 0.97
CA ILE A 27 28.55 -8.43 2.39
C ILE A 27 28.77 -7.19 3.24
N SER A 28 29.74 -6.34 2.90
CA SER A 28 29.98 -5.07 3.58
C SER A 28 28.76 -4.15 3.54
N THR A 29 28.03 -4.13 2.42
CA THR A 29 26.77 -3.37 2.29
C THR A 29 25.69 -3.92 3.22
N ILE A 30 25.53 -5.25 3.28
CA ILE A 30 24.60 -5.91 4.22
C ILE A 30 24.97 -5.54 5.66
N VAL A 31 26.24 -5.67 6.04
CA VAL A 31 26.74 -5.37 7.40
C VAL A 31 26.48 -3.91 7.78
N LYS A 32 26.71 -2.96 6.86
CA LYS A 32 26.42 -1.53 7.08
C LYS A 32 24.93 -1.22 7.16
N GLY A 33 24.06 -2.11 6.67
CA GLY A 33 22.62 -1.86 6.63
C GLY A 33 22.24 -0.72 5.69
N ASP A 34 22.99 -0.53 4.61
CA ASP A 34 22.78 0.59 3.68
C ASP A 34 21.58 0.34 2.78
N SER A 35 20.42 0.84 3.21
CA SER A 35 19.14 0.75 2.52
C SER A 35 19.05 1.63 1.26
N LYS A 36 20.08 2.41 0.92
CA LYS A 36 20.13 3.17 -0.35
C LYS A 36 20.65 2.32 -1.52
N VAL A 37 21.41 1.27 -1.22
CA VAL A 37 22.04 0.41 -2.23
C VAL A 37 21.14 -0.78 -2.59
N PHE A 38 20.37 -1.28 -1.62
CA PHE A 38 19.43 -2.38 -1.83
C PHE A 38 18.00 -1.88 -1.68
N ASP A 39 17.28 -1.83 -2.79
CA ASP A 39 15.85 -1.55 -2.80
C ASP A 39 15.03 -2.75 -2.30
N VAL A 40 13.71 -2.57 -2.23
CA VAL A 40 12.75 -3.56 -1.73
C VAL A 40 12.82 -4.87 -2.53
N ASP A 41 12.95 -4.80 -3.85
CA ASP A 41 12.95 -6.00 -4.71
C ASP A 41 14.24 -6.79 -4.59
N VAL A 42 15.37 -6.08 -4.50
CA VAL A 42 16.68 -6.66 -4.20
C VAL A 42 16.66 -7.37 -2.84
N LEU A 43 16.14 -6.73 -1.79
CA LEU A 43 16.08 -7.33 -0.45
C LEU A 43 15.17 -8.56 -0.41
N LYS A 44 14.02 -8.53 -1.11
CA LYS A 44 13.17 -9.71 -1.32
C LYS A 44 13.89 -10.82 -2.07
N GLY A 45 14.73 -10.46 -3.05
CA GLY A 45 15.61 -11.40 -3.76
C GLY A 45 16.61 -12.08 -2.82
N PHE A 46 17.30 -11.31 -1.97
CA PHE A 46 18.20 -11.85 -0.96
C PHE A 46 17.48 -12.82 -0.02
N ILE A 47 16.28 -12.47 0.48
CA ILE A 47 15.50 -13.34 1.37
C ILE A 47 15.19 -14.70 0.71
N LYS A 48 14.76 -14.69 -0.56
CA LYS A 48 14.51 -15.93 -1.33
C LYS A 48 15.78 -16.77 -1.56
N LEU A 49 16.94 -16.15 -1.48
CA LEU A 49 18.24 -16.76 -1.72
C LEU A 49 19.03 -17.05 -0.44
N LEU A 50 18.44 -16.79 0.74
CA LEU A 50 19.07 -17.15 2.01
C LEU A 50 19.29 -18.66 2.08
N PRO A 51 20.42 -19.09 2.67
CA PRO A 51 20.69 -20.51 2.82
C PRO A 51 19.73 -21.12 3.83
N ASP A 52 19.23 -22.32 3.54
CA ASP A 52 18.47 -23.10 4.52
C ASP A 52 19.39 -23.76 5.57
N ASN A 53 18.81 -24.37 6.61
CA ASN A 53 19.60 -24.97 7.70
C ASN A 53 20.55 -26.08 7.19
N SER A 54 20.14 -26.86 6.19
CA SER A 54 20.96 -27.92 5.61
C SER A 54 22.14 -27.33 4.83
N GLU A 55 21.91 -26.28 4.03
CA GLU A 55 22.96 -25.54 3.34
C GLU A 55 23.93 -24.90 4.34
N VAL A 56 23.43 -24.33 5.44
CA VAL A 56 24.26 -23.74 6.51
C VAL A 56 25.15 -24.79 7.16
N GLU A 57 24.62 -25.94 7.55
CA GLU A 57 25.39 -27.03 8.16
C GLU A 57 26.45 -27.57 7.20
N MET A 58 26.08 -27.82 5.94
CA MET A 58 26.98 -28.30 4.90
C MET A 58 28.14 -27.33 4.65
N LEU A 59 27.84 -26.02 4.52
CA LEU A 59 28.84 -24.99 4.25
C LEU A 59 29.77 -24.77 5.45
N LYS A 60 29.24 -24.82 6.68
CA LYS A 60 30.05 -24.73 7.90
C LYS A 60 30.92 -25.98 8.14
N GLY A 61 30.44 -27.15 7.72
CA GLY A 61 31.15 -28.42 7.88
C GLY A 61 32.23 -28.68 6.83
N PHE A 62 32.39 -27.81 5.84
CA PHE A 62 33.41 -27.96 4.81
C PHE A 62 34.81 -27.64 5.35
N ASN A 63 35.65 -28.68 5.47
CA ASN A 63 37.02 -28.58 5.99
C ASN A 63 38.10 -28.48 4.88
N GLY A 64 37.69 -28.31 3.62
CA GLY A 64 38.63 -28.15 2.49
C GLY A 64 39.09 -26.71 2.29
N ASP A 65 39.88 -26.47 1.24
CA ASP A 65 40.29 -25.11 0.87
C ASP A 65 39.11 -24.32 0.27
N THR A 66 38.62 -23.33 1.02
CA THR A 66 37.52 -22.45 0.61
C THR A 66 37.84 -21.65 -0.65
N LYS A 67 39.12 -21.45 -0.99
CA LYS A 67 39.53 -20.78 -2.23
C LYS A 67 39.18 -21.59 -3.48
N MET A 68 39.04 -22.91 -3.35
CA MET A 68 38.66 -23.82 -4.44
C MET A 68 37.15 -23.92 -4.65
N LEU A 69 36.34 -23.27 -3.82
CA LEU A 69 34.89 -23.23 -3.95
C LEU A 69 34.41 -22.28 -5.05
N GLY A 70 33.22 -22.55 -5.57
CA GLY A 70 32.49 -21.66 -6.46
C GLY A 70 32.16 -20.30 -5.81
N SER A 71 31.86 -19.31 -6.64
CA SER A 71 31.57 -17.94 -6.17
C SER A 71 30.32 -17.88 -5.27
N ALA A 72 29.31 -18.71 -5.55
CA ALA A 72 28.07 -18.77 -4.78
C ALA A 72 28.30 -19.33 -3.37
N GLU A 73 29.06 -20.42 -3.25
CA GLU A 73 29.45 -21.00 -1.97
C GLU A 73 30.26 -20.01 -1.13
N LYS A 74 31.23 -19.31 -1.74
CA LYS A 74 32.03 -18.28 -1.07
C LYS A 74 31.14 -17.16 -0.51
N PHE A 75 30.21 -16.66 -1.33
CA PHE A 75 29.26 -15.65 -0.88
C PHE A 75 28.43 -16.12 0.32
N LEU A 76 27.87 -17.34 0.27
CA LEU A 76 27.05 -17.86 1.36
C LEU A 76 27.86 -18.08 2.63
N ILE A 77 29.11 -18.57 2.53
CA ILE A 77 30.00 -18.72 3.69
C ILE A 77 30.25 -17.36 4.36
N GLU A 78 30.56 -16.32 3.57
CA GLU A 78 30.74 -14.97 4.09
C GLU A 78 29.45 -14.40 4.70
N LEU A 79 28.29 -14.67 4.09
CA LEU A 79 26.99 -14.26 4.61
C LEU A 79 26.66 -14.93 5.94
N ILE A 80 26.89 -16.24 6.05
CA ILE A 80 26.67 -17.03 7.26
C ILE A 80 27.57 -16.55 8.41
N ALA A 81 28.77 -16.06 8.09
CA ALA A 81 29.67 -15.48 9.08
C ALA A 81 29.16 -14.15 9.65
N VAL A 82 28.25 -13.45 8.96
CA VAL A 82 27.60 -12.25 9.47
C VAL A 82 26.61 -12.63 10.57
N LYS A 83 26.84 -12.11 11.77
CA LYS A 83 25.94 -12.31 12.92
C LYS A 83 24.51 -11.90 12.57
N SER A 84 23.58 -12.84 12.72
CA SER A 84 22.14 -12.64 12.49
C SER A 84 21.84 -12.07 11.09
N TYR A 85 22.52 -12.57 10.05
CA TYR A 85 22.37 -12.11 8.67
C TYR A 85 20.91 -12.08 8.18
N GLU A 86 20.13 -13.11 8.51
CA GLU A 86 18.72 -13.21 8.12
C GLU A 86 17.89 -12.09 8.75
N LEU A 87 18.00 -11.90 10.07
CA LEU A 87 17.31 -10.81 10.77
C LEU A 87 17.73 -9.45 10.22
N ARG A 88 19.00 -9.27 9.90
CA ARG A 88 19.54 -8.03 9.35
C ARG A 88 18.92 -7.70 7.99
N ILE A 89 18.88 -8.67 7.07
CA ILE A 89 18.27 -8.47 5.74
C ILE A 89 16.76 -8.20 5.88
N ASN A 90 16.06 -8.94 6.74
CA ASN A 90 14.65 -8.68 7.03
C ASN A 90 14.42 -7.29 7.61
N ALA A 91 15.25 -6.83 8.54
CA ALA A 91 15.14 -5.48 9.11
C ALA A 91 15.43 -4.39 8.07
N MET A 92 16.39 -4.62 7.17
CA MET A 92 16.63 -3.72 6.04
C MET A 92 15.41 -3.63 5.13
N LEU A 93 14.76 -4.75 4.83
CA LEU A 93 13.53 -4.77 4.02
C LEU A 93 12.41 -3.98 4.70
N GLN A 94 12.17 -4.24 5.99
CA GLN A 94 11.14 -3.53 6.76
C GLN A 94 11.40 -2.01 6.77
N LYS A 95 12.66 -1.59 6.93
CA LYS A 95 13.03 -0.17 6.87
C LYS A 95 12.75 0.43 5.49
N ALA A 96 13.09 -0.26 4.41
CA ALA A 96 12.86 0.22 3.05
C ALA A 96 11.36 0.33 2.72
N GLU A 97 10.56 -0.63 3.17
CA GLU A 97 9.10 -0.62 2.96
C GLU A 97 8.39 0.43 3.84
N LEU A 98 8.90 0.71 5.04
CA LEU A 98 8.29 1.64 5.98
C LEU A 98 8.10 3.04 5.38
N ASP A 99 9.14 3.59 4.76
CA ASP A 99 9.08 4.94 4.19
C ASP A 99 8.03 5.03 3.07
N ILE A 100 7.98 4.02 2.20
CA ILE A 100 7.01 3.92 1.10
C ILE A 100 5.59 3.79 1.66
N ASN A 101 5.41 2.94 2.66
CA ASN A 101 4.12 2.71 3.31
C ASN A 101 3.61 3.97 4.00
N LEU A 102 4.48 4.71 4.70
CA LEU A 102 4.11 5.97 5.35
C LEU A 102 3.74 7.06 4.34
N GLN A 103 4.50 7.19 3.25
CA GLN A 103 4.20 8.15 2.18
C GLN A 103 2.87 7.85 1.48
N THR A 104 2.46 6.59 1.43
CA THR A 104 1.18 6.17 0.83
C THR A 104 0.02 6.28 1.80
N LEU A 105 0.20 5.85 3.06
CA LEU A 105 -0.88 5.74 4.03
C LEU A 105 -1.27 7.09 4.64
N LYS A 106 -0.28 7.94 4.94
CA LYS A 106 -0.51 9.25 5.58
C LYS A 106 -1.47 10.15 4.78
N PRO A 107 -1.31 10.39 3.46
CA PRO A 107 -2.23 11.26 2.73
C PRO A 107 -3.65 10.70 2.68
N ASN A 108 -3.83 9.38 2.65
CA ASN A 108 -5.16 8.76 2.67
C ASN A 108 -5.87 8.98 4.00
N ILE A 109 -5.15 8.84 5.12
CA ILE A 109 -5.68 9.13 6.46
C ILE A 109 -6.05 10.62 6.58
N GLU A 110 -5.15 11.52 6.16
CA GLU A 110 -5.41 12.95 6.25
C GLU A 110 -6.56 13.39 5.33
N CYS A 111 -6.70 12.80 4.14
CA CYS A 111 -7.85 13.03 3.26
C CYS A 111 -9.16 12.61 3.94
N MET A 112 -9.20 11.43 4.55
CA MET A 112 -10.38 10.94 5.26
C MET A 112 -10.73 11.79 6.48
N LYS A 113 -9.74 12.18 7.29
CA LYS A 113 -9.96 13.10 8.41
C LYS A 113 -10.55 14.43 7.94
N LYS A 114 -9.94 15.03 6.91
CA LYS A 114 -10.40 16.28 6.34
C LYS A 114 -11.83 16.19 5.81
N ALA A 115 -12.17 15.11 5.10
CA ALA A 115 -13.53 14.89 4.62
C ALA A 115 -14.54 14.77 5.76
N ILE A 116 -14.19 14.07 6.85
CA ILE A 116 -15.05 13.96 8.05
C ILE A 116 -15.22 15.34 8.70
N GLU A 117 -14.13 16.09 8.87
CA GLU A 117 -14.17 17.45 9.43
C GLU A 117 -15.02 18.40 8.60
N GLU A 118 -14.87 18.38 7.26
CA GLU A 118 -15.67 19.19 6.34
C GLU A 118 -17.16 18.83 6.43
N ILE A 119 -17.51 17.55 6.51
CA ILE A 119 -18.91 17.11 6.65
C ILE A 119 -19.50 17.54 8.00
N LEU A 120 -18.76 17.35 9.09
CA LEU A 120 -19.24 17.64 10.45
C LEU A 120 -19.35 19.14 10.73
N ASN A 121 -18.45 19.94 10.15
CA ASN A 121 -18.41 21.39 10.37
C ASN A 121 -19.13 22.18 9.26
N SER A 122 -19.76 21.50 8.30
CA SER A 122 -20.52 22.18 7.26
C SER A 122 -21.81 22.77 7.83
N GLU A 123 -21.94 24.08 7.76
CA GLU A 123 -23.18 24.79 8.12
C GLU A 123 -24.25 24.66 7.03
N THR A 124 -23.84 24.50 5.76
CA THR A 124 -24.73 24.46 4.60
C THR A 124 -25.29 23.07 4.29
N LEU A 125 -24.54 22.00 4.59
CA LEU A 125 -24.97 20.63 4.30
C LEU A 125 -26.28 20.28 5.03
N PRO A 126 -26.48 20.59 6.33
CA PRO A 126 -27.76 20.39 7.01
C PRO A 126 -28.94 21.09 6.33
N GLU A 127 -28.77 22.31 5.85
CA GLU A 127 -29.82 23.09 5.17
C GLU A 127 -30.24 22.41 3.85
N VAL A 128 -29.27 21.96 3.06
CA VAL A 128 -29.53 21.22 1.81
C VAL A 128 -30.24 19.91 2.10
N LEU A 129 -29.80 19.16 3.12
CA LEU A 129 -30.45 17.91 3.53
C LEU A 129 -31.89 18.15 4.01
N GLN A 130 -32.14 19.25 4.73
CA GLN A 130 -33.49 19.63 5.16
C GLN A 130 -34.38 19.98 3.97
N LEU A 131 -33.89 20.73 3.00
CA LEU A 131 -34.63 21.06 1.79
C LEU A 131 -35.02 19.79 1.00
N ILE A 132 -34.07 18.86 0.86
CA ILE A 132 -34.32 17.55 0.24
C ILE A 132 -35.40 16.77 0.98
N LEU A 133 -35.37 16.77 2.32
CA LEU A 133 -36.38 16.10 3.14
C LEU A 133 -37.77 16.71 2.93
N ILE A 134 -37.89 18.04 2.93
CA ILE A 134 -39.14 18.76 2.71
C ILE A 134 -39.73 18.42 1.34
N ILE A 135 -38.92 18.54 0.28
CA ILE A 135 -39.39 18.25 -1.09
C ILE A 135 -39.72 16.77 -1.24
N GLY A 136 -38.89 15.88 -0.71
CA GLY A 136 -39.15 14.44 -0.72
C GLY A 136 -40.47 14.07 -0.04
N ASN A 137 -40.75 14.66 1.13
CA ASN A 137 -42.00 14.46 1.84
C ASN A 137 -43.21 15.00 1.08
N PHE A 138 -43.08 16.17 0.45
CA PHE A 138 -44.14 16.74 -0.38
C PHE A 138 -44.47 15.83 -1.57
N MET A 139 -43.44 15.36 -2.28
CA MET A 139 -43.60 14.49 -3.45
C MET A 139 -44.17 13.12 -3.13
N ASN A 140 -43.87 12.59 -1.94
CA ASN A 140 -44.32 11.26 -1.51
C ASN A 140 -45.52 11.31 -0.56
N SER A 141 -46.22 12.45 -0.47
CA SER A 141 -47.39 12.61 0.38
C SER A 141 -48.47 11.56 0.05
N GLY A 142 -49.02 10.92 1.10
CA GLY A 142 -49.99 9.84 0.98
C GLY A 142 -49.42 8.46 0.59
N GLY A 143 -48.11 8.37 0.32
CA GLY A 143 -47.40 7.12 0.06
C GLY A 143 -46.60 6.61 1.26
N TYR A 144 -46.03 5.40 1.15
CA TYR A 144 -45.23 4.78 2.22
C TYR A 144 -43.96 5.59 2.58
N ALA A 145 -43.48 6.42 1.66
CA ALA A 145 -42.29 7.26 1.82
C ALA A 145 -42.60 8.72 2.19
N GLY A 146 -43.87 9.05 2.46
CA GLY A 146 -44.28 10.36 2.97
C GLY A 146 -44.07 10.49 4.48
N ASN A 147 -44.03 11.72 4.99
CA ASN A 147 -43.82 12.03 6.42
C ASN A 147 -42.55 11.41 7.03
N ALA A 148 -41.50 11.24 6.24
CA ALA A 148 -40.21 10.79 6.72
C ALA A 148 -39.58 11.86 7.63
N ILE A 149 -38.92 11.40 8.70
CA ILE A 149 -38.14 12.25 9.62
C ILE A 149 -36.68 12.40 9.19
N ALA A 150 -36.19 11.47 8.36
CA ALA A 150 -34.83 11.43 7.85
C ALA A 150 -34.75 10.51 6.63
N PHE A 151 -33.65 10.59 5.90
CA PHE A 151 -33.32 9.67 4.80
C PHE A 151 -31.84 9.26 4.87
N LYS A 152 -31.51 8.13 4.23
CA LYS A 152 -30.12 7.67 4.13
C LYS A 152 -29.32 8.60 3.20
N ILE A 153 -28.08 8.95 3.54
CA ILE A 153 -27.19 9.74 2.66
C ILE A 153 -27.04 9.09 1.27
N SER A 154 -27.06 7.76 1.19
CA SER A 154 -27.05 7.02 -0.08
C SER A 154 -28.26 7.30 -0.99
N SER A 155 -29.30 8.00 -0.51
CA SER A 155 -30.42 8.44 -1.35
C SER A 155 -30.08 9.68 -2.18
N LEU A 156 -29.03 10.43 -1.84
CA LEU A 156 -28.63 11.63 -2.58
C LEU A 156 -28.30 11.33 -4.05
N VAL A 157 -27.71 10.17 -4.34
CA VAL A 157 -27.42 9.76 -5.72
C VAL A 157 -28.68 9.50 -6.56
N LYS A 158 -29.86 9.31 -5.92
CA LYS A 158 -31.13 9.06 -6.62
C LYS A 158 -31.84 10.34 -7.03
N LEU A 159 -31.40 11.51 -6.58
CA LEU A 159 -32.01 12.80 -6.92
C LEU A 159 -31.97 13.08 -8.43
N VAL A 160 -31.02 12.47 -9.15
CA VAL A 160 -30.93 12.63 -10.61
C VAL A 160 -31.92 11.75 -11.37
N ASP A 161 -32.46 10.71 -10.73
CA ASP A 161 -33.36 9.72 -11.36
C ASP A 161 -34.79 10.23 -11.44
N THR A 162 -35.19 11.11 -10.52
CA THR A 162 -36.53 11.70 -10.47
C THR A 162 -36.65 12.85 -11.48
N ARG A 163 -37.29 12.59 -12.62
CA ARG A 163 -37.48 13.57 -13.70
C ARG A 163 -38.70 14.47 -13.48
N ALA A 164 -38.56 15.73 -13.85
CA ALA A 164 -39.69 16.66 -13.91
C ALA A 164 -40.44 16.54 -15.24
N ASN A 165 -41.65 17.10 -15.29
CA ASN A 165 -42.43 17.23 -16.53
C ASN A 165 -41.80 18.21 -17.54
N LYS A 166 -40.82 19.01 -17.09
CA LYS A 166 -40.01 19.88 -17.95
C LYS A 166 -38.86 19.08 -18.56
N PRO A 167 -38.67 19.12 -19.90
CA PRO A 167 -37.55 18.43 -20.55
C PRO A 167 -36.20 18.80 -19.94
N ARG A 168 -35.32 17.80 -19.79
CA ARG A 168 -33.95 17.93 -19.26
C ARG A 168 -33.84 18.43 -17.81
N MET A 169 -34.91 18.38 -17.03
CA MET A 169 -34.91 18.76 -15.62
C MET A 169 -35.17 17.54 -14.73
N ASN A 170 -34.35 17.38 -13.69
CA ASN A 170 -34.55 16.39 -12.63
C ASN A 170 -34.58 17.08 -11.27
N LEU A 171 -34.84 16.31 -10.21
CA LEU A 171 -34.98 16.82 -8.86
C LEU A 171 -33.69 17.52 -8.36
N MET A 172 -32.50 17.05 -8.75
CA MET A 172 -31.25 17.75 -8.43
C MET A 172 -31.18 19.14 -9.07
N HIS A 173 -31.52 19.28 -10.36
CA HIS A 173 -31.56 20.60 -11.00
C HIS A 173 -32.58 21.54 -10.33
N PHE A 174 -33.73 21.01 -9.93
CA PHE A 174 -34.74 21.77 -9.20
C PHE A 174 -34.21 22.25 -7.84
N LEU A 175 -33.56 21.37 -7.08
CA LEU A 175 -32.96 21.68 -5.78
C LEU A 175 -31.94 22.82 -5.87
N VAL A 176 -31.05 22.82 -6.88
CA VAL A 176 -30.10 23.93 -7.08
C VAL A 176 -30.84 25.24 -7.29
N ASN A 177 -31.83 25.28 -8.19
CA ASN A 177 -32.57 26.51 -8.49
C ASN A 177 -33.29 27.07 -7.26
N VAL A 178 -33.88 26.18 -6.45
CA VAL A 178 -34.58 26.57 -5.22
C VAL A 178 -33.57 27.05 -4.17
N SER A 179 -32.44 26.36 -4.01
CA SER A 179 -31.42 26.74 -3.03
C SER A 179 -30.84 28.14 -3.28
N VAL A 180 -30.61 28.52 -4.54
CA VAL A 180 -30.12 29.86 -4.90
C VAL A 180 -31.11 30.95 -4.47
N LEU A 181 -32.42 30.70 -4.59
CA LEU A 181 -33.45 31.65 -4.15
C LEU A 181 -33.50 31.80 -2.63
N PHE A 182 -33.12 30.78 -1.86
CA PHE A 182 -33.03 30.85 -0.40
C PHE A 182 -31.74 31.54 0.08
N SER A 183 -30.65 31.50 -0.71
CA SER A 183 -29.39 32.18 -0.38
C SER A 183 -29.42 33.70 -0.61
N GLU A 184 -30.41 34.20 -1.36
CA GLU A 184 -30.58 35.63 -1.70
C GLU A 184 -31.57 36.36 -0.77
N LEU A 185 -32.13 35.67 0.23
CA LEU A 185 -33.06 36.18 1.26
C LEU A 185 -32.36 36.33 2.62
#